data_AF-A0A8S8YYK0-F1
#
_entry.id   AF-A0A8S8YYK0-F1
#
_cell.length_a   1.000
_cell.length_b   1.000
_cell.length_c   1.000
_cell.angle_alpha   90.00
_cell.angle_beta   90.00
_cell.angle_gamma   90.00
#
_symmetry.space_group_name_H-M   'P 1'
#
loop_
_entity.id
_entity.type
_entity.pdbx_description
1 polymer ?
#
loop_
_entity_poly.entity_id
_entity_poly.type
_entity_poly.pdbx_seq_one_letter_code
_entity_poly.pdbx_strand_id
1 'polypeptide(L)'
;MEDPKSSLPTPYSDSGRFGSTRQRALSRRVAARDAGRRLWTRLSVFGPTPTLRVLLSASAPISAALLLTDWTYAYHETAIAIFAALTLLLIPTNLAAVFSQMSARDRLKLRDGSSSTMDAYPGVERILNSLRDRLLRERIRLFSSSIAFLSILTVWKMEAGTTLDTLLPLSASALGALCLWNSFFLDDSIPMRSNSFPLLSLHAPTLHNSILTRPLSDLMVAHLDPETAAAWDEWMIALEGSVREDQTPESAIEHLLRALHLNTQGLLDDERMMTEAKQVFKVRATDQLIDTENKFNLKSLRTLMAHTRAWEPGLFRLIDRLQDAALRGGPSLNSEPWRLDLDIPPRCSQGQADLFVMLHNNTDTEAEVAFDIVTAEGEPSLQTIGVESKPSRRIRRDGASDLVDTLGRPTG
;
A
#
# COMPACT_ATOMS: atom_id res chain seq x y z
N MET A 1 39.59 -20.69 47.33
CA MET A 1 38.20 -20.89 46.90
C MET A 1 37.46 -19.60 47.22
N GLU A 2 37.28 -18.75 46.22
CA GLU A 2 36.34 -17.64 46.27
C GLU A 2 35.60 -17.66 44.93
N ASP A 3 34.28 -17.87 44.97
CA ASP A 3 33.40 -17.85 43.81
C ASP A 3 33.27 -16.40 43.28
N PRO A 4 33.30 -16.17 41.95
CA PRO A 4 33.06 -14.85 41.42
C PRO A 4 31.55 -14.54 41.45
N LYS A 5 31.26 -13.35 41.97
CA LYS A 5 29.95 -12.77 42.25
C LYS A 5 29.04 -12.70 41.02
N SER A 6 27.80 -13.17 41.23
CA SER A 6 26.52 -12.74 40.65
C SER A 6 26.60 -11.66 39.55
N SER A 7 26.50 -12.05 38.28
CA SER A 7 26.25 -11.14 37.17
C SER A 7 24.82 -10.59 37.25
N LEU A 8 24.69 -9.30 37.55
CA LEU A 8 23.42 -8.59 37.41
C LEU A 8 22.97 -8.64 35.93
N PRO A 9 21.67 -8.84 35.64
CA PRO A 9 21.17 -8.85 34.28
C PRO A 9 21.26 -7.43 33.70
N THR A 10 22.12 -7.24 32.71
CA THR A 10 22.16 -6.01 31.93
C THR A 10 20.98 -5.99 30.94
N PRO A 11 20.16 -4.93 30.91
CA PRO A 11 18.97 -4.86 30.05
C PRO A 11 19.27 -4.69 28.54
N TYR A 12 20.54 -4.73 28.14
CA TYR A 12 21.01 -4.47 26.77
C TYR A 12 21.92 -5.57 26.21
N SER A 13 21.84 -6.80 26.72
CA SER A 13 22.49 -7.93 26.04
C SER A 13 21.61 -8.40 24.88
N ASP A 14 22.08 -8.17 23.64
CA ASP A 14 21.41 -8.54 22.38
C ASP A 14 21.18 -10.06 22.22
N SER A 15 21.66 -10.89 23.14
CA SER A 15 21.52 -12.35 23.13
C SER A 15 20.54 -12.90 24.18
N GLY A 16 19.69 -12.06 24.77
CA GLY A 16 18.72 -12.47 25.79
C GLY A 16 17.48 -13.19 25.23
N ARG A 17 17.17 -14.37 25.76
CA ARG A 17 15.87 -15.12 25.65
C ARG A 17 14.62 -14.22 25.74
N PHE A 18 14.74 -13.05 26.37
CA PHE A 18 13.72 -12.00 26.48
C PHE A 18 13.35 -11.32 25.15
N GLY A 19 14.29 -11.13 24.21
CA GLY A 19 14.01 -10.53 22.90
C GLY A 19 13.01 -11.34 22.08
N SER A 20 13.25 -12.65 21.97
CA SER A 20 12.33 -13.60 21.32
C SER A 20 10.96 -13.67 22.00
N THR A 21 10.91 -13.53 23.33
CA THR A 21 9.66 -13.55 24.09
C THR A 21 8.86 -12.26 23.89
N ARG A 22 9.54 -11.11 23.82
CA ARG A 22 8.93 -9.80 23.53
C ARG A 22 8.38 -9.75 22.10
N GLN A 23 9.12 -10.24 21.11
CA GLN A 23 8.68 -10.35 19.72
C GLN A 23 7.47 -11.30 19.58
N ARG A 24 7.48 -12.45 20.26
CA ARG A 24 6.31 -13.38 20.30
C ARG A 24 5.09 -12.74 20.98
N ALA A 25 5.29 -11.97 22.05
CA ALA A 25 4.19 -11.27 22.72
C ALA A 25 3.63 -10.12 21.88
N LEU A 26 4.47 -9.45 21.07
CA LEU A 26 4.07 -8.35 20.20
C LEU A 26 3.36 -8.87 18.94
N SER A 27 3.87 -9.93 18.31
CA SER A 27 3.18 -10.61 17.20
C SER A 27 1.82 -11.17 17.60
N ARG A 28 1.67 -11.76 18.80
CA ARG A 28 0.35 -12.15 19.33
C ARG A 28 -0.60 -10.96 19.51
N ARG A 29 -0.09 -9.82 19.99
CA ARG A 29 -0.87 -8.59 20.12
C ARG A 29 -1.32 -8.06 18.76
N VAL A 30 -0.43 -8.06 17.77
CA VAL A 30 -0.76 -7.71 16.38
C VAL A 30 -1.86 -8.62 15.85
N ALA A 31 -1.73 -9.95 16.01
CA ALA A 31 -2.72 -10.92 15.55
C ALA A 31 -4.09 -10.73 16.22
N ALA A 32 -4.12 -10.47 17.54
CA ALA A 32 -5.36 -10.21 18.27
C ALA A 32 -6.03 -8.90 17.81
N ARG A 33 -5.26 -7.82 17.64
CA ARG A 33 -5.77 -6.54 17.13
C ARG A 33 -6.26 -6.64 15.69
N ASP A 34 -5.61 -7.47 14.89
CA ASP A 34 -6.00 -7.72 13.51
C ASP A 34 -7.26 -8.59 13.40
N ALA A 35 -7.45 -9.56 14.32
CA ALA A 35 -8.71 -10.27 14.45
C ALA A 35 -9.85 -9.30 14.83
N GLY A 36 -9.60 -8.36 15.75
CA GLY A 36 -10.53 -7.27 16.08
C GLY A 36 -10.87 -6.41 14.87
N ARG A 37 -9.86 -5.93 14.14
CA ARG A 37 -10.04 -5.16 12.89
C ARG A 37 -10.93 -5.92 11.89
N ARG A 38 -10.66 -7.20 11.66
CA ARG A 38 -11.43 -8.04 10.73
C ARG A 38 -12.87 -8.22 11.17
N LEU A 39 -13.11 -8.47 12.46
CA LEU A 39 -14.45 -8.61 13.03
C LEU A 39 -15.27 -7.33 12.83
N TRP A 40 -14.73 -6.18 13.25
CA TRP A 40 -15.42 -4.89 13.18
C TRP A 40 -15.63 -4.41 11.74
N THR A 41 -14.66 -4.67 10.84
CA THR A 41 -14.82 -4.36 9.41
C THR A 41 -15.88 -5.26 8.77
N ARG A 42 -15.96 -6.54 9.15
CA ARG A 42 -17.01 -7.43 8.65
C ARG A 42 -18.39 -6.99 9.12
N LEU A 43 -18.51 -6.58 10.39
CA LEU A 43 -19.74 -6.03 10.96
C LEU A 43 -20.16 -4.72 10.29
N SER A 44 -19.21 -3.83 9.98
CA SER A 44 -19.53 -2.54 9.36
C SER A 44 -19.95 -2.65 7.89
N VAL A 45 -19.49 -3.69 7.18
CA VAL A 45 -19.77 -3.94 5.75
C VAL A 45 -20.84 -5.03 5.55
N PHE A 46 -21.49 -5.52 6.61
CA PHE A 46 -22.46 -6.60 6.50
C PHE A 46 -23.76 -6.19 5.80
N GLY A 47 -24.05 -6.78 4.63
CA GLY A 47 -25.35 -6.64 3.96
C GLY A 47 -25.66 -5.19 3.53
N PRO A 48 -26.82 -4.61 3.91
CA PRO A 48 -27.23 -3.24 3.55
C PRO A 48 -26.71 -2.16 4.52
N THR A 49 -25.85 -2.49 5.49
CA THR A 49 -25.35 -1.50 6.47
C THR A 49 -24.69 -0.25 5.86
N PRO A 50 -23.90 -0.30 4.77
CA PRO A 50 -23.35 0.93 4.19
C PRO A 50 -24.42 1.82 3.56
N THR A 51 -25.38 1.24 2.83
CA THR A 51 -26.45 2.01 2.19
C THR A 51 -27.40 2.60 3.23
N LEU A 52 -27.75 1.84 4.26
CA LEU A 52 -28.55 2.32 5.39
C LEU A 52 -27.87 3.47 6.14
N ARG A 53 -26.54 3.43 6.33
CA ARG A 53 -25.80 4.53 6.98
C ARG A 53 -25.90 5.84 6.20
N VAL A 54 -25.80 5.78 4.87
CA VAL A 54 -25.93 6.97 4.01
C VAL A 54 -27.37 7.49 3.99
N LEU A 55 -28.37 6.60 3.88
CA LEU A 55 -29.77 7.01 3.91
C LEU A 55 -30.17 7.60 5.26
N LEU A 56 -29.74 6.98 6.37
CA LEU A 56 -30.01 7.48 7.71
C LEU A 56 -29.29 8.81 7.97
N SER A 57 -28.03 8.97 7.54
CA SER A 57 -27.31 10.23 7.70
C SER A 57 -27.90 11.36 6.87
N ALA A 58 -28.53 11.07 5.73
CA ALA A 58 -29.28 12.06 4.93
C ALA A 58 -30.64 12.41 5.58
N SER A 59 -31.35 11.41 6.11
CA SER A 59 -32.67 11.60 6.73
C SER A 59 -32.61 12.28 8.10
N ALA A 60 -31.51 12.10 8.85
CA ALA A 60 -31.33 12.64 10.19
C ALA A 60 -31.44 14.18 10.28
N PRO A 61 -30.69 15.00 9.51
CA PRO A 61 -30.82 16.45 9.55
C PRO A 61 -32.20 16.93 9.06
N ILE A 62 -32.81 16.23 8.10
CA ILE A 62 -34.15 16.55 7.60
C ILE A 62 -35.18 16.35 8.73
N SER A 63 -35.13 15.21 9.43
CA SER A 63 -36.05 14.94 10.54
C SER A 63 -35.95 15.96 11.68
N ALA A 64 -34.72 16.40 12.03
CA ALA A 64 -34.50 17.44 13.03
C ALA A 64 -34.96 18.82 12.56
N ALA A 65 -34.80 19.15 11.27
CA ALA A 65 -35.28 20.40 10.69
C ALA A 65 -36.83 20.45 10.65
N LEU A 66 -37.49 19.33 10.38
CA LEU A 66 -38.96 19.27 10.38
C LEU A 66 -39.57 19.52 11.76
N LEU A 67 -38.89 19.13 12.84
CA LEU A 67 -39.30 19.43 14.22
C LEU A 67 -39.26 20.94 14.52
N LEU A 68 -38.47 21.74 13.81
CA LEU A 68 -38.44 23.20 13.99
C LEU A 68 -39.63 23.92 13.35
N THR A 69 -40.24 23.29 12.33
CA THR A 69 -41.34 23.88 11.57
C THR A 69 -42.72 23.53 12.13
N ASP A 70 -42.78 22.84 13.27
CA ASP A 70 -44.01 22.32 13.89
C ASP A 70 -44.95 21.64 12.88
N TRP A 71 -44.36 20.87 11.95
CA TRP A 71 -45.14 20.23 10.90
C TRP A 71 -46.02 19.13 11.49
N THR A 72 -47.27 19.04 11.04
CA THR A 72 -48.30 18.11 11.57
C THR A 72 -47.93 16.63 11.54
N TYR A 73 -46.89 16.24 10.78
CA TYR A 73 -46.38 14.87 10.68
C TYR A 73 -44.99 14.68 11.32
N ALA A 74 -44.45 15.69 12.00
CA ALA A 74 -43.14 15.63 12.65
C ALA A 74 -43.25 15.00 14.04
N TYR A 75 -43.02 13.69 14.12
CA TYR A 75 -43.02 12.96 15.40
C TYR A 75 -41.62 12.92 16.01
N HIS A 76 -41.48 13.41 17.25
CA HIS A 76 -40.24 13.32 18.03
C HIS A 76 -39.71 11.88 18.09
N GLU A 77 -40.59 10.88 18.23
CA GLU A 77 -40.24 9.46 18.25
C GLU A 77 -39.51 9.00 16.98
N THR A 78 -39.91 9.50 15.81
CA THR A 78 -39.28 9.12 14.52
C THR A 78 -37.87 9.68 14.39
N ALA A 79 -37.66 10.94 14.79
CA ALA A 79 -36.33 11.55 14.80
C ALA A 79 -35.40 10.85 15.81
N ILE A 80 -35.90 10.55 17.01
CA ILE A 80 -35.17 9.78 18.03
C ILE A 80 -34.78 8.40 17.47
N ALA A 81 -35.70 7.70 16.81
CA ALA A 81 -35.43 6.39 16.20
C ALA A 81 -34.35 6.47 15.10
N ILE A 82 -34.39 7.49 14.23
CA ILE A 82 -33.41 7.70 13.16
C ILE A 82 -32.01 7.95 13.75
N PHE A 83 -31.89 8.87 14.72
CA PHE A 83 -30.61 9.16 15.36
C PHE A 83 -30.10 8.00 16.23
N ALA A 84 -31.00 7.24 16.88
CA ALA A 84 -30.63 6.02 17.62
C ALA A 84 -30.10 4.92 16.70
N ALA A 85 -30.79 4.67 15.58
CA ALA A 85 -30.36 3.68 14.60
C ALA A 85 -29.02 4.09 13.95
N LEU A 86 -28.87 5.38 13.62
CA LEU A 86 -27.64 5.93 13.07
C LEU A 86 -26.47 5.79 14.05
N THR A 87 -26.62 6.19 15.32
CA THR A 87 -25.55 6.05 16.33
C THR A 87 -25.12 4.59 16.50
N LEU A 88 -26.08 3.66 16.57
CA LEU A 88 -25.80 2.23 16.70
C LEU A 88 -24.99 1.68 15.50
N LEU A 89 -25.35 2.08 14.28
CA LEU A 89 -24.65 1.67 13.06
C LEU A 89 -23.25 2.27 12.90
N LEU A 90 -22.96 3.38 13.59
CA LEU A 90 -21.65 4.06 13.57
C LEU A 90 -20.64 3.48 14.58
N ILE A 91 -21.09 2.69 15.57
CA ILE A 91 -20.19 2.07 16.55
C ILE A 91 -19.22 1.08 15.87
N PRO A 92 -19.67 0.14 15.02
CA PRO A 92 -18.75 -0.78 14.34
C PRO A 92 -17.74 -0.09 13.44
N THR A 93 -18.11 1.00 12.76
CA THR A 93 -17.20 1.73 11.86
C THR A 93 -16.11 2.46 12.64
N ASN A 94 -16.48 3.07 13.78
CA ASN A 94 -15.53 3.71 14.67
C ASN A 94 -14.53 2.69 15.24
N LEU A 95 -15.03 1.55 15.73
CA LEU A 95 -14.17 0.48 16.26
C LEU A 95 -13.26 -0.09 15.18
N ALA A 96 -13.75 -0.31 13.96
CA ALA A 96 -12.92 -0.77 12.84
C ALA A 96 -11.74 0.20 12.59
N ALA A 97 -11.98 1.51 12.62
CA ALA A 97 -10.95 2.53 12.46
C ALA A 97 -9.98 2.58 13.66
N VAL A 98 -10.45 2.33 14.89
CA VAL A 98 -9.58 2.30 16.08
C VAL A 98 -8.66 1.09 16.02
N PHE A 99 -9.21 -0.08 15.69
CA PHE A 99 -8.42 -1.30 15.51
C PHE A 99 -7.47 -1.23 14.32
N SER A 100 -7.82 -0.53 13.23
CA SER A 100 -6.90 -0.34 12.09
C SER A 100 -5.67 0.49 12.49
N GLN A 101 -5.85 1.62 13.18
CA GLN A 101 -4.72 2.42 13.67
C GLN A 101 -3.88 1.67 14.72
N MET A 102 -4.53 0.97 15.66
CA MET A 102 -3.81 0.19 16.67
C MET A 102 -3.04 -0.98 16.06
N SER A 103 -3.58 -1.62 15.02
CA SER A 103 -2.90 -2.70 14.29
C SER A 103 -1.72 -2.15 13.49
N ALA A 104 -1.91 -1.05 12.75
CA ALA A 104 -0.84 -0.42 11.98
C ALA A 104 0.33 0.03 12.87
N ARG A 105 0.05 0.70 14.00
CA ARG A 105 1.09 1.12 14.96
C ARG A 105 1.85 -0.06 15.53
N ASP A 106 1.19 -1.15 15.90
CA ASP A 106 1.88 -2.32 16.44
C ASP A 106 2.68 -3.06 15.38
N ARG A 107 2.18 -3.13 14.13
CA ARG A 107 2.90 -3.70 12.98
C ARG A 107 4.18 -2.92 12.68
N LEU A 108 4.10 -1.59 12.70
CA LEU A 108 5.26 -0.72 12.52
C LEU A 108 6.25 -0.80 13.69
N LYS A 109 5.77 -1.02 14.93
CA LYS A 109 6.62 -1.25 16.11
C LYS A 109 7.35 -2.58 16.12
N LEU A 110 6.89 -3.61 15.38
CA LEU A 110 7.65 -4.87 15.25
C LEU A 110 9.03 -4.65 14.63
N ARG A 111 9.19 -3.58 13.83
CA ARG A 111 10.44 -3.19 13.18
C ARG A 111 11.49 -2.62 14.13
N ASP A 112 11.07 -2.10 15.29
CA ASP A 112 11.94 -1.48 16.31
C ASP A 112 12.92 -2.48 16.97
N GLY A 113 12.83 -3.77 16.61
CA GLY A 113 13.78 -4.81 17.01
C GLY A 113 15.08 -4.86 16.20
N SER A 114 15.16 -4.20 15.03
CA SER A 114 16.37 -4.12 14.20
C SER A 114 16.82 -2.66 14.06
N SER A 115 17.43 -2.10 15.11
CA SER A 115 18.28 -0.88 15.14
C SER A 115 17.85 0.37 14.36
N SER A 116 16.63 0.45 13.83
CA SER A 116 16.12 1.55 13.03
C SER A 116 14.77 1.99 13.61
N THR A 117 14.79 3.19 14.20
CA THR A 117 13.63 3.85 14.79
C THR A 117 12.50 3.92 13.76
N MET A 118 11.26 3.85 14.25
CA MET A 118 9.99 3.96 13.51
C MET A 118 9.93 5.10 12.46
N ASP A 119 10.78 6.11 12.58
CA ASP A 119 10.87 7.30 11.72
C ASP A 119 11.83 7.16 10.53
N ALA A 120 12.61 6.07 10.43
CA ALA A 120 13.64 5.93 9.40
C ALA A 120 13.10 5.50 8.03
N TYR A 121 11.89 4.92 7.95
CA TYR A 121 11.34 4.47 6.68
C TYR A 121 10.43 5.54 6.06
N PRO A 122 10.66 5.93 4.81
CA PRO A 122 9.87 6.97 4.16
C PRO A 122 8.40 6.57 4.07
N GLY A 123 7.47 7.52 4.22
CA GLY A 123 6.04 7.27 4.06
C GLY A 123 5.31 6.60 5.23
N VAL A 124 5.99 6.23 6.32
CA VAL A 124 5.34 5.74 7.56
C VAL A 124 4.43 6.80 8.17
N GLU A 125 4.89 8.05 8.21
CA GLU A 125 4.12 9.17 8.75
C GLU A 125 2.82 9.37 7.99
N ARG A 126 2.86 9.27 6.64
CA ARG A 126 1.67 9.36 5.79
C ARG A 126 0.64 8.28 6.13
N ILE A 127 1.09 7.04 6.34
CA ILE A 127 0.19 5.93 6.75
C ILE A 127 -0.48 6.27 8.09
N LEU A 128 0.31 6.72 9.07
CA LEU A 128 -0.21 7.05 10.40
C LEU A 128 -1.14 8.26 10.39
N ASN A 129 -0.82 9.28 9.59
CA ASN A 129 -1.63 10.48 9.43
C ASN A 129 -2.95 10.16 8.72
N SER A 130 -2.94 9.40 7.61
CA SER A 130 -4.18 9.05 6.92
C SER A 130 -5.12 8.21 7.80
N LEU A 131 -4.57 7.27 8.58
CA LEU A 131 -5.35 6.49 9.55
C LEU A 131 -5.87 7.37 10.70
N ARG A 132 -5.07 8.34 11.16
CA ARG A 132 -5.47 9.26 12.22
C ARG A 132 -6.56 10.23 11.76
N ASP A 133 -6.44 10.79 10.57
CA ASP A 133 -7.44 11.68 9.98
C ASP A 133 -8.76 10.96 9.79
N ARG A 134 -8.72 9.72 9.29
CA ARG A 134 -9.91 8.89 9.20
C ARG A 134 -10.55 8.64 10.57
N LEU A 135 -9.73 8.32 11.57
CA LEU A 135 -10.22 8.10 12.92
C LEU A 135 -10.87 9.33 13.54
N LEU A 136 -10.30 10.50 13.31
CA LEU A 136 -10.87 11.76 13.75
C LEU A 136 -12.23 11.99 13.09
N ARG A 137 -12.34 11.78 11.77
CA ARG A 137 -13.62 11.89 11.04
C ARG A 137 -14.67 10.88 11.54
N GLU A 138 -14.30 9.62 11.77
CA GLU A 138 -15.19 8.60 12.35
C GLU A 138 -15.64 8.95 13.77
N ARG A 139 -14.78 9.58 14.57
CA ARG A 139 -15.14 10.06 15.92
C ARG A 139 -16.07 11.26 15.85
N ILE A 140 -15.79 12.23 14.99
CA ILE A 140 -16.66 13.40 14.77
C ILE A 140 -18.04 12.92 14.32
N ARG A 141 -18.11 11.95 13.40
CA ARG A 141 -19.37 11.34 12.93
C ARG A 141 -20.14 10.66 14.06
N LEU A 142 -19.47 9.88 14.91
CA LEU A 142 -20.11 9.21 16.04
C LEU A 142 -20.57 10.21 17.12
N PHE A 143 -19.72 11.16 17.51
CA PHE A 143 -20.06 12.15 18.53
C PHE A 143 -21.16 13.11 18.09
N SER A 144 -21.13 13.58 16.84
CA SER A 144 -22.19 14.44 16.31
C SER A 144 -23.54 13.74 16.32
N SER A 145 -23.60 12.48 15.90
CA SER A 145 -24.83 11.67 15.94
C SER A 145 -25.31 11.41 17.38
N SER A 146 -24.40 11.08 18.30
CA SER A 146 -24.75 10.82 19.71
C SER A 146 -25.20 12.05 20.47
N ILE A 147 -24.59 13.21 20.22
CA ILE A 147 -25.00 14.49 20.82
C ILE A 147 -26.36 14.90 20.25
N ALA A 148 -26.57 14.79 18.94
CA ALA A 148 -27.86 15.09 18.32
C ALA A 148 -28.99 14.19 18.84
N PHE A 149 -28.72 12.89 19.01
CA PHE A 149 -29.65 11.95 19.66
C PHE A 149 -30.02 12.41 21.07
N LEU A 150 -29.02 12.76 21.89
CA LEU A 150 -29.26 13.21 23.26
C LEU A 150 -30.05 14.52 23.30
N SER A 151 -29.75 15.48 22.41
CA SER A 151 -30.46 16.75 22.30
C SER A 151 -31.95 16.56 22.02
N ILE A 152 -32.31 15.70 21.05
CA ILE A 152 -33.73 15.43 20.74
C ILE A 152 -34.41 14.66 21.89
N LEU A 153 -33.69 13.73 22.51
CA LEU A 153 -34.21 12.98 23.66
C LEU A 153 -34.46 13.89 24.87
N THR A 154 -33.62 14.90 25.09
CA THR A 154 -33.84 15.90 26.16
C THR A 154 -35.08 16.75 25.91
N VAL A 155 -35.32 17.21 24.69
CA VAL A 155 -36.56 17.95 24.32
C VAL A 155 -37.81 17.11 24.59
N TRP A 156 -37.75 15.81 24.28
CA TRP A 156 -38.90 14.93 24.48
C TRP A 156 -39.17 14.60 25.96
N LYS A 157 -38.12 14.48 26.78
CA LYS A 157 -38.22 14.02 28.18
C LYS A 157 -38.34 15.15 29.19
N MET A 158 -37.71 16.28 28.92
CA MET A 158 -37.74 17.44 29.78
C MET A 158 -38.50 18.51 29.00
N GLU A 159 -39.65 18.95 29.52
CA GLU A 159 -40.37 20.13 29.02
C GLU A 159 -39.47 21.36 29.22
N ALA A 160 -38.49 21.49 28.34
CA ALA A 160 -37.38 22.39 28.44
C ALA A 160 -37.84 23.69 27.77
N GLY A 161 -38.33 24.63 28.57
CA GLY A 161 -39.07 25.82 28.10
C GLY A 161 -38.57 26.46 26.80
N THR A 162 -39.48 27.18 26.12
CA THR A 162 -39.44 27.66 24.72
C THR A 162 -38.10 27.93 24.02
N THR A 163 -37.06 28.38 24.72
CA THR A 163 -35.72 28.59 24.15
C THR A 163 -34.95 27.29 23.90
N LEU A 164 -35.10 26.27 24.76
CA LEU A 164 -34.42 24.98 24.61
C LEU A 164 -35.11 24.11 23.56
N ASP A 165 -36.45 24.14 23.50
CA ASP A 165 -37.24 23.45 22.47
C ASP A 165 -36.89 23.88 21.05
N THR A 166 -36.36 25.09 20.85
CA THR A 166 -35.92 25.59 19.53
C THR A 166 -34.43 25.40 19.29
N LEU A 167 -33.58 25.63 20.30
CA LEU A 167 -32.13 25.53 20.16
C LEU A 167 -31.64 24.08 20.00
N LEU A 168 -32.25 23.13 20.71
CA LEU A 168 -31.82 21.73 20.71
C LEU A 168 -32.08 21.02 19.37
N PRO A 169 -33.25 21.13 18.73
CA PRO A 169 -33.44 20.55 17.39
C PRO A 169 -32.62 21.26 16.31
N LEU A 170 -32.38 22.58 16.45
CA LEU A 170 -31.51 23.32 15.53
C LEU A 170 -30.07 22.82 15.60
N SER A 171 -29.53 22.65 16.80
CA SER A 171 -28.21 22.07 16.99
C SER A 171 -28.13 20.61 16.52
N ALA A 172 -29.18 19.81 16.75
CA ALA A 172 -29.27 18.44 16.25
C ALA A 172 -29.29 18.38 14.71
N SER A 173 -29.97 19.32 14.05
CA SER A 173 -29.99 19.45 12.59
C SER A 173 -28.60 19.79 12.04
N ALA A 174 -27.90 20.76 12.63
CA ALA A 174 -26.53 21.11 12.25
C ALA A 174 -25.54 19.95 12.47
N LEU A 175 -25.64 19.24 13.60
CA LEU A 175 -24.83 18.06 13.89
C LEU A 175 -25.15 16.89 12.94
N GLY A 176 -26.42 16.72 12.56
CA GLY A 176 -26.84 15.77 11.53
C GLY A 176 -26.24 16.08 10.16
N ALA A 177 -26.20 17.36 9.76
CA ALA A 177 -25.57 17.79 8.53
C ALA A 177 -24.05 17.56 8.53
N LEU A 178 -23.37 17.81 9.67
CA LEU A 178 -21.96 17.46 9.84
C LEU A 178 -21.71 15.95 9.76
N CYS A 179 -22.61 15.13 10.28
CA CYS A 179 -22.55 13.67 10.17
C CYS A 179 -22.70 13.20 8.71
N LEU A 180 -23.63 13.79 7.96
CA LEU A 180 -23.81 13.55 6.53
C LEU A 180 -22.54 13.92 5.74
N TRP A 181 -22.00 15.12 5.97
CA TRP A 181 -20.78 15.59 5.32
C TRP A 181 -19.61 14.61 5.53
N ASN A 182 -19.38 14.18 6.79
CA ASN A 182 -18.32 13.21 7.08
C ASN A 182 -18.59 11.82 6.47
N SER A 183 -19.85 11.45 6.24
CA SER A 183 -20.19 10.15 5.64
C SER A 183 -19.73 10.05 4.18
N PHE A 184 -19.89 11.12 3.39
CA PHE A 184 -19.39 11.15 2.01
C PHE A 184 -17.88 10.87 1.93
N PHE A 185 -17.07 11.54 2.76
CA PHE A 185 -15.61 11.34 2.76
C PHE A 185 -15.16 9.98 3.30
N LEU A 186 -15.95 9.32 4.15
CA LEU A 186 -15.56 8.09 4.84
C LEU A 186 -15.95 6.81 4.10
N ASP A 187 -17.05 6.85 3.34
CA ASP A 187 -17.60 5.66 2.68
C ASP A 187 -16.94 5.40 1.29
N ASP A 188 -16.21 6.37 0.73
CA ASP A 188 -15.52 6.24 -0.58
C ASP A 188 -14.34 5.25 -0.59
N SER A 189 -13.76 4.90 0.56
CA SER A 189 -12.71 3.88 0.63
C SER A 189 -12.66 3.24 2.02
N ILE A 190 -12.35 1.95 2.11
CA ILE A 190 -12.07 1.27 3.40
C ILE A 190 -10.59 0.91 3.42
N PRO A 191 -9.80 1.38 4.41
CA PRO A 191 -8.37 1.18 4.41
C PRO A 191 -8.07 -0.27 4.79
N MET A 192 -6.94 -0.79 4.32
CA MET A 192 -6.44 -2.10 4.72
C MET A 192 -7.41 -3.27 4.41
N ARG A 193 -8.14 -3.22 3.28
CA ARG A 193 -9.06 -4.29 2.85
C ARG A 193 -8.35 -5.60 2.52
N SER A 194 -7.10 -5.53 2.05
CA SER A 194 -6.25 -6.70 1.82
C SER A 194 -5.79 -7.30 3.14
N ASN A 195 -5.91 -8.64 3.26
CA ASN A 195 -5.42 -9.37 4.44
C ASN A 195 -3.92 -9.64 4.36
N SER A 196 -3.37 -9.86 3.16
CA SER A 196 -1.94 -10.14 2.96
C SER A 196 -1.10 -8.87 3.03
N PHE A 197 -1.61 -7.76 2.48
CA PHE A 197 -0.91 -6.49 2.37
C PHE A 197 -1.78 -5.34 2.88
N PRO A 198 -2.01 -5.25 4.20
CA PRO A 198 -2.97 -4.28 4.74
C PRO A 198 -2.48 -2.84 4.62
N LEU A 199 -1.18 -2.58 4.72
CA LEU A 199 -0.64 -1.21 4.70
C LEU A 199 -0.33 -0.69 3.29
N LEU A 200 -0.22 -1.58 2.30
CA LEU A 200 0.19 -1.26 0.94
C LEU A 200 -0.64 -0.14 0.30
N SER A 201 -1.98 -0.21 0.40
CA SER A 201 -2.87 0.83 -0.15
C SER A 201 -2.73 2.22 0.50
N LEU A 202 -2.15 2.28 1.70
CA LEU A 202 -1.96 3.54 2.45
C LEU A 202 -0.55 4.10 2.27
N HIS A 203 0.32 3.31 1.69
CA HIS A 203 1.70 3.67 1.44
C HIS A 203 1.83 4.38 0.11
N ALA A 204 2.62 5.44 0.08
CA ALA A 204 2.93 6.20 -1.13
C ALA A 204 4.41 6.61 -1.03
N PRO A 205 5.33 5.78 -1.54
CA PRO A 205 6.75 6.07 -1.45
C PRO A 205 7.17 7.05 -2.53
N THR A 206 8.21 7.84 -2.22
CA THR A 206 8.75 8.85 -3.14
C THR A 206 10.28 8.71 -3.28
N LEU A 207 10.86 7.63 -2.78
CA LEU A 207 12.30 7.41 -2.78
C LEU A 207 12.62 6.08 -3.43
N HIS A 208 13.19 6.15 -4.62
CA HIS A 208 13.93 5.08 -5.25
C HIS A 208 15.30 5.62 -5.67
N ASN A 209 16.27 4.74 -5.87
CA ASN A 209 17.55 5.15 -6.45
C ASN A 209 17.32 5.71 -7.85
N SER A 210 18.07 6.77 -8.22
CA SER A 210 18.00 7.37 -9.55
C SER A 210 18.49 6.43 -10.66
N ILE A 211 19.32 5.44 -10.28
CA ILE A 211 19.82 4.40 -11.17
C ILE A 211 19.23 3.08 -10.72
N LEU A 212 18.41 2.46 -11.57
CA LEU A 212 17.80 1.17 -11.33
C LEU A 212 18.66 0.09 -11.99
N THR A 213 19.29 -0.75 -11.18
CA THR A 213 20.08 -1.89 -11.69
C THR A 213 19.18 -3.05 -12.08
N ARG A 214 18.08 -3.22 -11.34
CA ARG A 214 17.07 -4.28 -11.53
C ARG A 214 15.70 -3.60 -11.53
N PRO A 215 15.23 -3.14 -12.71
CA PRO A 215 14.17 -2.16 -12.80
C PRO A 215 12.86 -2.60 -12.14
N LEU A 216 12.49 -3.89 -12.23
CA LEU A 216 11.25 -4.38 -11.64
C LEU A 216 11.38 -4.61 -10.14
N SER A 217 12.46 -5.26 -9.68
CA SER A 217 12.65 -5.50 -8.24
C SER A 217 12.90 -4.22 -7.47
N ASP A 218 13.78 -3.34 -7.95
CA ASP A 218 14.18 -2.11 -7.27
C ASP A 218 12.97 -1.16 -7.14
N LEU A 219 12.20 -1.00 -8.22
CA LEU A 219 10.99 -0.18 -8.21
C LEU A 219 9.91 -0.81 -7.31
N MET A 220 9.73 -2.13 -7.37
CA MET A 220 8.74 -2.80 -6.53
C MET A 220 9.07 -2.65 -5.05
N VAL A 221 10.32 -2.90 -4.63
CA VAL A 221 10.78 -2.76 -3.24
C VAL A 221 10.59 -1.33 -2.74
N ALA A 222 10.87 -0.33 -3.58
CA ALA A 222 10.62 1.06 -3.25
C ALA A 222 9.13 1.35 -2.96
N HIS A 223 8.21 0.60 -3.57
CA HIS A 223 6.76 0.75 -3.43
C HIS A 223 6.12 -0.17 -2.37
N LEU A 224 6.91 -1.02 -1.69
CA LEU A 224 6.40 -1.91 -0.65
C LEU A 224 6.15 -1.15 0.65
N ASP A 225 5.05 -1.49 1.33
CA ASP A 225 4.85 -0.99 2.69
C ASP A 225 5.95 -1.48 3.65
N PRO A 226 6.23 -0.75 4.74
CA PRO A 226 7.37 -1.04 5.62
C PRO A 226 7.38 -2.47 6.19
N GLU A 227 6.21 -3.09 6.37
CA GLU A 227 6.08 -4.46 6.88
C GLU A 227 6.36 -5.47 5.76
N THR A 228 5.87 -5.21 4.55
CA THR A 228 6.13 -6.06 3.39
C THR A 228 7.57 -5.96 2.93
N ALA A 229 8.20 -4.77 2.98
CA ALA A 229 9.62 -4.58 2.70
C ALA A 229 10.50 -5.38 3.66
N ALA A 230 10.23 -5.34 4.98
CA ALA A 230 10.99 -6.14 5.94
C ALA A 230 10.84 -7.65 5.68
N ALA A 231 9.61 -8.11 5.40
CA ALA A 231 9.40 -9.51 5.05
C ALA A 231 10.07 -9.88 3.72
N TRP A 232 10.17 -8.94 2.78
CA TRP A 232 10.87 -9.12 1.52
C TRP A 232 12.36 -9.33 1.77
N ASP A 233 12.99 -8.52 2.63
CA ASP A 233 14.41 -8.68 2.99
C ASP A 233 14.69 -10.04 3.67
N GLU A 234 13.82 -10.46 4.60
CA GLU A 234 13.92 -11.79 5.21
C GLU A 234 13.76 -12.92 4.18
N TRP A 235 12.87 -12.72 3.20
CA TRP A 235 12.64 -13.68 2.12
C TRP A 235 13.83 -13.74 1.16
N MET A 236 14.44 -12.60 0.81
CA MET A 236 15.67 -12.50 0.02
C MET A 236 16.81 -13.32 0.64
N ILE A 237 17.03 -13.16 1.95
CA ILE A 237 18.04 -13.92 2.68
C ILE A 237 17.72 -15.42 2.67
N ALA A 238 16.45 -15.79 2.86
CA ALA A 238 16.03 -17.20 2.80
C ALA A 238 16.19 -17.83 1.40
N LEU A 239 16.17 -17.00 0.34
CA LEU A 239 16.36 -17.44 -1.04
C LEU A 239 17.82 -17.71 -1.40
N GLU A 240 18.81 -17.16 -0.69
CA GLU A 240 20.24 -17.43 -0.95
C GLU A 240 20.55 -18.93 -1.04
N GLY A 241 19.95 -19.75 -0.16
CA GLY A 241 20.12 -21.20 -0.19
C GLY A 241 19.27 -21.93 -1.25
N SER A 242 18.26 -21.26 -1.80
CA SER A 242 17.21 -21.86 -2.65
C SER A 242 17.31 -21.47 -4.13
N VAL A 243 18.27 -20.61 -4.48
CA VAL A 243 18.62 -20.23 -5.86
C VAL A 243 19.71 -21.18 -6.39
N ARG A 244 19.80 -21.34 -7.71
CA ARG A 244 20.83 -22.18 -8.37
C ARG A 244 22.22 -21.52 -8.29
N GLU A 245 23.27 -22.33 -8.41
CA GLU A 245 24.67 -21.93 -8.12
C GLU A 245 25.19 -20.78 -9.01
N ASP A 246 24.63 -20.61 -10.21
CA ASP A 246 25.05 -19.58 -11.17
C ASP A 246 24.26 -18.26 -11.06
N GLN A 247 23.41 -18.10 -10.05
CA GLN A 247 22.47 -16.97 -9.94
C GLN A 247 22.51 -16.33 -8.55
N THR A 248 22.37 -15.00 -8.52
CA THR A 248 22.10 -14.26 -7.28
C THR A 248 20.59 -14.21 -7.01
N PRO A 249 20.15 -14.15 -5.75
CA PRO A 249 18.73 -14.05 -5.41
C PRO A 249 18.02 -12.88 -6.08
N GLU A 250 18.69 -11.75 -6.21
CA GLU A 250 18.13 -10.56 -6.81
C GLU A 250 17.99 -10.69 -8.33
N SER A 251 18.99 -11.25 -9.01
CA SER A 251 18.90 -11.58 -10.44
C SER A 251 17.79 -12.60 -10.68
N ALA A 252 17.69 -13.58 -9.79
CA ALA A 252 16.69 -14.63 -9.86
C ALA A 252 15.26 -14.10 -9.77
N ILE A 253 15.02 -13.18 -8.84
CA ILE A 253 13.73 -12.53 -8.67
C ILE A 253 13.44 -11.59 -9.84
N GLU A 254 14.41 -10.82 -10.31
CA GLU A 254 14.23 -9.96 -11.47
C GLU A 254 13.80 -10.79 -12.71
N HIS A 255 14.40 -11.97 -12.94
CA HIS A 255 13.97 -12.92 -13.98
C HIS A 255 12.52 -13.39 -13.77
N LEU A 256 12.16 -13.76 -12.54
CA LEU A 256 10.81 -14.18 -12.20
C LEU A 256 9.77 -13.07 -12.42
N LEU A 257 10.08 -11.84 -12.00
CA LEU A 257 9.19 -10.69 -12.17
C LEU A 257 8.97 -10.38 -13.66
N ARG A 258 9.99 -10.53 -14.49
CA ARG A 258 9.85 -10.40 -15.95
C ARG A 258 8.96 -11.48 -16.55
N ALA A 259 9.18 -12.74 -16.17
CA ALA A 259 8.34 -13.85 -16.60
C ALA A 259 6.87 -13.64 -16.17
N LEU A 260 6.66 -13.14 -14.95
CA LEU A 260 5.33 -12.79 -14.41
C LEU A 260 4.68 -11.61 -15.17
N HIS A 261 5.46 -10.58 -15.52
CA HIS A 261 4.97 -9.45 -16.32
C HIS A 261 4.47 -9.90 -17.68
N LEU A 262 5.28 -10.68 -18.39
CA LEU A 262 4.93 -11.24 -19.70
C LEU A 262 3.72 -12.18 -19.63
N ASN A 263 3.62 -12.99 -18.57
CA ASN A 263 2.45 -13.82 -18.31
C ASN A 263 1.19 -12.97 -18.08
N THR A 264 1.31 -11.86 -17.34
CA THR A 264 0.20 -10.93 -17.09
C THR A 264 -0.29 -10.24 -18.38
N GLN A 265 0.60 -10.08 -19.37
CA GLN A 265 0.25 -9.56 -20.70
C GLN A 265 -0.31 -10.62 -21.66
N GLY A 266 -0.33 -11.90 -21.27
CA GLY A 266 -0.74 -13.00 -22.13
C GLY A 266 0.29 -13.39 -23.19
N LEU A 267 1.55 -12.97 -23.04
CA LEU A 267 2.66 -13.35 -23.94
C LEU A 267 3.33 -14.67 -23.52
N LEU A 268 3.11 -15.10 -22.27
CA LEU A 268 3.64 -16.34 -21.71
C LEU A 268 2.53 -17.12 -20.99
N ASP A 269 2.33 -18.38 -21.39
CA ASP A 269 1.41 -19.29 -20.70
C ASP A 269 1.92 -19.64 -19.28
N ASP A 270 1.01 -20.01 -18.38
CA ASP A 270 1.35 -20.36 -17.00
C ASP A 270 2.37 -21.52 -16.89
N GLU A 271 2.29 -22.50 -17.79
CA GLU A 271 3.25 -23.62 -17.85
C GLU A 271 4.67 -23.14 -18.23
N ARG A 272 4.76 -22.20 -19.18
CA ARG A 272 6.04 -21.61 -19.59
C ARG A 272 6.61 -20.72 -18.50
N MET A 273 5.79 -19.88 -17.87
CA MET A 273 6.22 -19.06 -16.72
C MET A 273 6.76 -19.94 -15.58
N MET A 274 6.10 -21.07 -15.30
CA MET A 274 6.58 -22.02 -14.30
C MET A 274 7.90 -22.69 -14.72
N THR A 275 8.10 -22.93 -16.02
CA THR A 275 9.37 -23.45 -16.54
C THR A 275 10.49 -22.44 -16.34
N GLU A 276 10.24 -21.17 -16.62
CA GLU A 276 11.19 -20.06 -16.38
C GLU A 276 11.55 -19.92 -14.89
N ALA A 277 10.58 -20.05 -14.00
CA ALA A 277 10.84 -20.06 -12.55
C ALA A 277 11.76 -21.24 -12.15
N LYS A 278 11.54 -22.44 -12.70
CA LYS A 278 12.36 -23.63 -12.43
C LYS A 278 13.79 -23.55 -12.99
N GLN A 279 14.02 -22.71 -14.00
CA GLN A 279 15.37 -22.49 -14.53
C GLN A 279 16.27 -21.74 -13.54
N VAL A 280 15.66 -20.93 -12.67
CA VAL A 280 16.38 -20.02 -11.78
C VAL A 280 16.36 -20.51 -10.33
N PHE A 281 15.24 -21.07 -9.88
CA PHE A 281 15.07 -21.56 -8.52
C PHE A 281 15.28 -23.08 -8.43
N LYS A 282 15.71 -23.54 -7.24
CA LYS A 282 15.66 -24.95 -6.87
C LYS A 282 14.20 -25.38 -6.62
N VAL A 283 13.95 -26.69 -6.62
CA VAL A 283 12.60 -27.26 -6.46
C VAL A 283 11.90 -26.74 -5.20
N ARG A 284 12.62 -26.68 -4.06
CA ARG A 284 12.09 -26.18 -2.78
C ARG A 284 11.53 -24.74 -2.87
N ALA A 285 12.23 -23.83 -3.55
CA ALA A 285 11.74 -22.46 -3.73
C ALA A 285 10.56 -22.41 -4.71
N THR A 286 10.56 -23.26 -5.72
CA THR A 286 9.44 -23.35 -6.68
C THR A 286 8.16 -23.80 -5.97
N ASP A 287 8.24 -24.78 -5.08
CA ASP A 287 7.10 -25.24 -4.28
C ASP A 287 6.57 -24.13 -3.36
N GLN A 288 7.47 -23.35 -2.75
CA GLN A 288 7.12 -22.18 -1.93
C GLN A 288 6.45 -21.05 -2.73
N LEU A 289 6.74 -20.92 -4.02
CA LEU A 289 6.11 -19.94 -4.90
C LEU A 289 4.67 -20.34 -5.27
N ILE A 290 4.39 -21.66 -5.31
CA ILE A 290 3.07 -22.21 -5.60
C ILE A 290 2.19 -22.24 -4.35
N ASP A 291 2.79 -22.43 -3.18
CA ASP A 291 2.08 -22.51 -1.91
C ASP A 291 1.32 -21.22 -1.57
N THR A 292 0.00 -21.33 -1.43
CA THR A 292 -0.87 -20.21 -1.07
C THR A 292 -0.69 -19.71 0.37
N GLU A 293 -0.11 -20.53 1.26
CA GLU A 293 0.16 -20.13 2.65
C GLU A 293 1.36 -19.20 2.75
N ASN A 294 2.26 -19.23 1.78
CA ASN A 294 3.43 -18.37 1.76
C ASN A 294 3.04 -16.92 1.44
N LYS A 295 3.69 -15.96 2.13
CA LYS A 295 3.45 -14.52 1.96
C LYS A 295 3.80 -14.07 0.53
N PHE A 296 4.92 -14.57 0.00
CA PHE A 296 5.42 -14.26 -1.35
C PHE A 296 5.18 -15.43 -2.31
N ASN A 297 3.91 -15.74 -2.56
CA ASN A 297 3.51 -16.66 -3.61
C ASN A 297 3.33 -15.94 -4.97
N LEU A 298 3.18 -16.69 -6.05
CA LEU A 298 3.00 -16.12 -7.41
C LEU A 298 1.82 -15.16 -7.50
N LYS A 299 0.72 -15.40 -6.78
CA LYS A 299 -0.46 -14.53 -6.77
C LYS A 299 -0.18 -13.22 -6.03
N SER A 300 0.54 -13.28 -4.92
CA SER A 300 1.03 -12.14 -4.16
C SER A 300 1.97 -11.30 -4.99
N LEU A 301 2.94 -11.91 -5.68
CA LEU A 301 3.86 -11.22 -6.58
C LEU A 301 3.12 -10.53 -7.73
N ARG A 302 2.15 -11.19 -8.37
CA ARG A 302 1.28 -10.54 -9.37
C ARG A 302 0.52 -9.34 -8.80
N THR A 303 0.04 -9.44 -7.56
CA THR A 303 -0.67 -8.34 -6.89
C THR A 303 0.26 -7.17 -6.58
N LEU A 304 1.48 -7.45 -6.13
CA LEU A 304 2.51 -6.43 -5.88
C LEU A 304 2.93 -5.74 -7.17
N MET A 305 3.18 -6.50 -8.24
CA MET A 305 3.50 -5.93 -9.56
C MET A 305 2.35 -5.07 -10.10
N ALA A 306 1.11 -5.51 -9.98
CA ALA A 306 -0.05 -4.73 -10.40
C ALA A 306 -0.18 -3.43 -9.60
N HIS A 307 0.11 -3.47 -8.29
CA HIS A 307 0.17 -2.29 -7.45
C HIS A 307 1.27 -1.33 -7.91
N THR A 308 2.50 -1.81 -8.08
CA THR A 308 3.62 -0.98 -8.56
C THR A 308 3.34 -0.38 -9.93
N ARG A 309 2.72 -1.13 -10.85
CA ARG A 309 2.31 -0.63 -12.18
C ARG A 309 1.25 0.46 -12.11
N ALA A 310 0.36 0.40 -11.13
CA ALA A 310 -0.68 1.42 -10.93
C ALA A 310 -0.11 2.73 -10.39
N TRP A 311 0.95 2.65 -9.57
CA TRP A 311 1.68 3.81 -9.07
C TRP A 311 2.60 4.41 -10.15
N GLU A 312 3.44 3.58 -10.75
CA GLU A 312 4.49 4.00 -11.67
C GLU A 312 4.34 3.38 -13.06
N PRO A 313 3.36 3.82 -13.86
CA PRO A 313 3.11 3.23 -15.17
C PRO A 313 4.23 3.51 -16.18
N GLY A 314 5.05 4.55 -15.96
CA GLY A 314 6.05 5.01 -16.93
C GLY A 314 7.12 3.97 -17.25
N LEU A 315 7.71 3.36 -16.22
CA LEU A 315 8.67 2.26 -16.41
C LEU A 315 8.06 1.09 -17.18
N PHE A 316 6.84 0.68 -16.84
CA PHE A 316 6.18 -0.43 -17.52
C PHE A 316 5.90 -0.12 -18.98
N ARG A 317 5.58 1.13 -19.34
CA ARG A 317 5.44 1.54 -20.75
C ARG A 317 6.77 1.42 -21.50
N LEU A 318 7.89 1.80 -20.89
CA LEU A 318 9.22 1.64 -21.50
C LEU A 318 9.54 0.16 -21.75
N ILE A 319 9.31 -0.69 -20.75
CA ILE A 319 9.49 -2.13 -20.86
C ILE A 319 8.60 -2.70 -21.97
N ASP A 320 7.32 -2.31 -22.02
CA ASP A 320 6.36 -2.78 -23.02
C ASP A 320 6.78 -2.33 -24.44
N ARG A 321 7.27 -1.09 -24.61
CA ARG A 321 7.81 -0.59 -25.89
C ARG A 321 9.08 -1.32 -26.30
N LEU A 322 9.97 -1.62 -25.35
CA LEU A 322 11.18 -2.40 -25.62
C LEU A 322 10.83 -3.81 -26.11
N GLN A 323 9.87 -4.46 -25.44
CA GLN A 323 9.40 -5.80 -25.81
C GLN A 323 8.73 -5.83 -27.18
N ASP A 324 7.82 -4.88 -27.46
CA ASP A 324 7.15 -4.80 -28.76
C ASP A 324 8.17 -4.57 -29.88
N ALA A 325 9.18 -3.73 -29.63
CA ALA A 325 10.28 -3.54 -30.58
C ALA A 325 11.07 -4.84 -30.80
N ALA A 326 11.38 -5.58 -29.73
CA ALA A 326 12.13 -6.84 -29.79
C ALA A 326 11.35 -7.93 -30.55
N LEU A 327 10.05 -8.05 -30.30
CA LEU A 327 9.14 -8.96 -30.99
C LEU A 327 9.00 -8.64 -32.48
N ARG A 328 8.86 -7.36 -32.82
CA ARG A 328 8.73 -6.91 -34.22
C ARG A 328 10.04 -6.94 -34.99
N GLY A 329 11.17 -7.18 -34.31
CA GLY A 329 12.48 -7.23 -34.93
C GLY A 329 12.84 -5.91 -35.64
N GLY A 330 12.50 -4.78 -35.02
CA GLY A 330 12.75 -3.45 -35.61
C GLY A 330 14.24 -3.29 -35.98
N PRO A 331 14.56 -2.73 -37.16
CA PRO A 331 15.94 -2.61 -37.64
C PRO A 331 16.84 -1.82 -36.67
N SER A 332 16.26 -0.94 -35.84
CA SER A 332 16.97 -0.05 -34.91
C SER A 332 17.46 -0.69 -33.60
N LEU A 333 17.04 -1.91 -33.25
CA LEU A 333 17.39 -2.49 -31.94
C LEU A 333 18.88 -2.82 -31.78
N ASN A 334 19.52 -3.26 -32.87
CA ASN A 334 20.92 -3.66 -32.87
C ASN A 334 21.76 -2.90 -33.92
N SER A 335 21.14 -2.04 -34.75
CA SER A 335 21.87 -1.29 -35.78
C SER A 335 22.59 -0.08 -35.21
N GLU A 336 21.98 0.60 -34.24
CA GLU A 336 22.54 1.80 -33.63
C GLU A 336 23.42 1.44 -32.42
N PRO A 337 24.58 2.10 -32.26
CA PRO A 337 25.47 1.90 -31.13
C PRO A 337 24.86 2.36 -29.80
N TRP A 338 23.94 3.32 -29.86
CA TRP A 338 23.25 3.89 -28.71
C TRP A 338 21.75 3.94 -28.97
N ARG A 339 20.95 3.53 -27.99
CA ARG A 339 19.50 3.72 -28.00
C ARG A 339 19.06 4.37 -26.71
N LEU A 340 18.24 5.40 -26.84
CA LEU A 340 17.62 6.13 -25.74
C LEU A 340 16.09 6.07 -25.91
N ASP A 341 15.38 5.70 -24.86
CA ASP A 341 13.92 5.82 -24.76
C ASP A 341 13.57 6.50 -23.43
N LEU A 342 12.48 7.24 -23.39
CA LEU A 342 12.04 8.00 -22.21
C LEU A 342 10.52 8.02 -22.08
N ASP A 343 10.02 8.03 -20.85
CA ASP A 343 8.58 8.19 -20.56
C ASP A 343 8.39 9.23 -19.47
N ILE A 344 7.48 10.17 -19.73
CA ILE A 344 6.97 11.16 -18.78
C ILE A 344 5.44 11.09 -18.83
N PRO A 345 4.74 11.07 -17.68
CA PRO A 345 3.29 11.17 -17.63
C PRO A 345 2.79 12.48 -18.29
N PRO A 346 1.73 12.43 -19.12
CA PRO A 346 1.21 13.63 -19.79
C PRO A 346 0.51 14.61 -18.84
N ARG A 347 0.19 14.19 -17.61
CA ARG A 347 -0.45 15.00 -16.57
C ARG A 347 0.13 14.65 -15.20
N CYS A 348 0.50 15.69 -14.45
CA CYS A 348 1.01 15.57 -13.10
C CYS A 348 -0.13 15.83 -12.11
N SER A 349 -0.66 14.79 -11.46
CA SER A 349 -1.80 14.95 -10.54
C SER A 349 -1.46 15.66 -9.23
N GLN A 350 -0.19 15.68 -8.84
CA GLN A 350 0.29 16.25 -7.57
C GLN A 350 1.37 17.33 -7.78
N GLY A 351 1.49 17.86 -9.00
CA GLY A 351 2.59 18.78 -9.35
C GLY A 351 3.97 18.10 -9.43
N GLN A 352 4.04 16.77 -9.27
CA GLN A 352 5.23 15.95 -9.44
C GLN A 352 5.01 14.99 -10.61
N ALA A 353 6.10 14.69 -11.34
CA ALA A 353 6.12 13.77 -12.46
C ALA A 353 7.42 12.97 -12.41
N ASP A 354 7.29 11.67 -12.64
CA ASP A 354 8.44 10.77 -12.67
C ASP A 354 8.91 10.62 -14.12
N LEU A 355 10.17 10.98 -14.37
CA LEU A 355 10.84 10.79 -15.66
C LEU A 355 11.62 9.48 -15.60
N PHE A 356 11.25 8.54 -16.46
CA PHE A 356 12.03 7.33 -16.67
C PHE A 356 12.82 7.44 -17.97
N VAL A 357 14.11 7.10 -17.88
CA VAL A 357 15.03 7.09 -19.02
C VAL A 357 15.64 5.70 -19.13
N MET A 358 15.56 5.11 -20.32
CA MET A 358 16.14 3.82 -20.64
C MET A 358 17.25 4.02 -21.68
N LEU A 359 18.48 3.71 -21.28
CA LEU A 359 19.67 3.78 -22.12
C LEU A 359 20.18 2.38 -22.43
N HIS A 360 20.38 2.09 -23.71
CA HIS A 360 21.06 0.89 -24.17
C HIS A 360 22.38 1.28 -24.84
N ASN A 361 23.46 0.74 -24.31
CA ASN A 361 24.78 0.80 -24.91
C ASN A 361 25.01 -0.49 -25.72
N ASN A 362 24.92 -0.42 -27.04
CA ASN A 362 25.20 -1.55 -27.95
C ASN A 362 26.68 -1.61 -28.38
N THR A 363 27.51 -0.72 -27.84
CA THR A 363 28.96 -0.75 -28.02
C THR A 363 29.59 -1.83 -27.12
N ASP A 364 30.76 -2.31 -27.50
CA ASP A 364 31.50 -3.32 -26.74
C ASP A 364 32.37 -2.70 -25.62
N THR A 365 32.18 -1.40 -25.33
CA THR A 365 32.99 -0.62 -24.37
C THR A 365 32.11 0.06 -23.31
N GLU A 366 32.60 0.08 -22.07
CA GLU A 366 32.01 0.89 -21.01
C GLU A 366 32.19 2.38 -21.32
N ALA A 367 31.16 3.17 -21.06
CA ALA A 367 31.15 4.60 -21.33
C ALA A 367 30.36 5.36 -20.25
N GLU A 368 30.90 6.49 -19.84
CA GLU A 368 30.25 7.41 -18.90
C GLU A 368 29.34 8.36 -19.69
N VAL A 369 28.05 8.37 -19.36
CA VAL A 369 27.03 9.17 -20.03
C VAL A 369 26.42 10.14 -19.02
N ALA A 370 26.39 11.43 -19.38
CA ALA A 370 25.72 12.45 -18.60
C ALA A 370 24.37 12.80 -19.22
N PHE A 371 23.31 12.79 -18.42
CA PHE A 371 21.98 13.23 -18.80
C PHE A 371 21.70 14.61 -18.25
N ASP A 372 21.49 15.57 -19.13
CA ASP A 372 21.04 16.91 -18.77
C ASP A 372 19.52 16.99 -18.92
N ILE A 373 18.83 17.06 -17.78
CA ILE A 373 17.37 17.19 -17.71
C ILE A 373 17.07 18.68 -17.56
N VAL A 374 16.50 19.27 -18.60
CA VAL A 374 16.06 20.67 -18.62
C VAL A 374 14.54 20.71 -18.56
N THR A 375 14.00 21.32 -17.50
CA THR A 375 12.54 21.50 -17.36
C THR A 375 12.16 22.95 -17.61
N ALA A 376 11.17 23.17 -18.48
CA ALA A 376 10.61 24.50 -18.69
C ALA A 376 9.60 24.77 -17.57
N GLU A 377 9.88 25.76 -16.72
CA GLU A 377 9.02 26.15 -15.58
C GLU A 377 8.85 25.06 -14.49
N GLY A 378 9.76 24.09 -14.41
CA GLY A 378 9.80 23.07 -13.36
C GLY A 378 10.98 23.26 -12.38
N GLU A 379 10.86 22.66 -11.19
CA GLU A 379 11.98 22.46 -10.29
C GLU A 379 12.40 20.98 -10.33
N PRO A 380 13.68 20.63 -10.60
CA PRO A 380 14.81 21.52 -10.89
C PRO A 380 14.83 22.01 -12.36
N SER A 381 15.31 23.25 -12.57
CA SER A 381 15.44 23.86 -13.90
C SER A 381 16.48 23.18 -14.79
N LEU A 382 17.58 22.71 -14.20
CA LEU A 382 18.60 21.88 -14.80
C LEU A 382 19.07 20.85 -13.77
N GLN A 383 19.07 19.58 -14.14
CA GLN A 383 19.69 18.51 -13.36
C GLN A 383 20.55 17.64 -14.25
N THR A 384 21.83 17.51 -13.91
CA THR A 384 22.77 16.62 -14.59
C THR A 384 22.94 15.33 -13.78
N ILE A 385 22.71 14.18 -14.42
CA ILE A 385 22.91 12.86 -13.81
C ILE A 385 23.96 12.10 -14.61
N GLY A 386 25.09 11.77 -13.98
CA GLY A 386 26.12 10.90 -14.56
C GLY A 386 25.78 9.43 -14.32
N VAL A 387 25.84 8.62 -15.37
CA VAL A 387 25.58 7.18 -15.32
C VAL A 387 26.69 6.44 -16.06
N GLU A 388 27.26 5.42 -15.41
CA GLU A 388 28.17 4.48 -16.05
C GLU A 388 27.36 3.46 -16.86
N SER A 389 27.57 3.42 -18.17
CA SER A 389 26.83 2.53 -19.08
C SER A 389 27.67 1.32 -19.48
N LYS A 390 27.28 0.15 -18.95
CA LYS A 390 27.88 -1.14 -19.32
C LYS A 390 27.39 -1.61 -20.69
N PRO A 391 28.22 -2.36 -21.45
CA PRO A 391 27.81 -3.00 -22.70
C PRO A 391 26.58 -3.88 -22.50
N SER A 392 25.53 -3.62 -23.28
CA SER A 392 24.32 -4.43 -23.26
C SER A 392 24.46 -5.63 -24.19
N ARG A 393 23.87 -6.77 -23.79
CA ARG A 393 23.89 -7.98 -24.61
C ARG A 393 23.02 -7.77 -25.84
N ARG A 394 23.61 -7.82 -27.04
CA ARG A 394 22.86 -7.68 -28.31
C ARG A 394 21.76 -8.73 -28.40
N ILE A 395 20.55 -8.29 -28.75
CA ILE A 395 19.37 -9.15 -28.88
C ILE A 395 19.50 -9.94 -30.19
N ARG A 396 20.02 -11.18 -30.14
CA ARG A 396 20.22 -12.01 -31.34
C ARG A 396 18.88 -12.46 -31.93
N ARG A 397 18.78 -12.36 -33.26
CA ARG A 397 17.59 -12.74 -34.08
C ARG A 397 17.12 -14.19 -33.89
N ASP A 398 18.05 -15.12 -33.60
CA ASP A 398 17.74 -16.54 -33.37
C ASP A 398 17.32 -16.87 -31.92
N GLY A 399 17.44 -15.90 -30.99
CA GLY A 399 17.08 -16.06 -29.56
C GLY A 399 15.65 -15.65 -29.23
N ALA A 400 14.83 -15.31 -30.23
CA ALA A 400 13.42 -14.90 -30.05
C ALA A 400 12.52 -15.99 -29.42
N SER A 401 13.03 -17.19 -29.15
CA SER A 401 12.33 -18.20 -28.35
C SER A 401 12.33 -17.89 -26.85
N ASP A 402 13.25 -17.06 -26.36
CA ASP A 402 13.40 -16.76 -24.93
C ASP A 402 13.15 -15.27 -24.64
N LEU A 403 11.86 -14.91 -24.70
CA LEU A 403 11.34 -13.57 -24.45
C LEU A 403 11.78 -12.99 -23.10
N VAL A 404 12.05 -13.84 -22.11
CA VAL A 404 12.49 -13.39 -20.78
C VAL A 404 13.93 -12.88 -20.82
N ASP A 405 14.79 -13.55 -21.59
CA ASP A 405 16.19 -13.16 -21.78
C ASP A 405 16.37 -11.90 -22.65
N THR A 406 15.41 -11.59 -23.54
CA THR A 406 15.47 -10.38 -24.40
C THR A 406 15.37 -9.06 -23.62
N LEU A 407 14.87 -9.08 -22.39
CA LEU A 407 14.79 -7.93 -21.48
C LEU A 407 16.10 -7.66 -20.71
N GLY A 408 17.17 -8.39 -21.04
CA GLY A 408 18.54 -8.16 -20.58
C GLY A 408 18.80 -8.67 -19.18
N ARG A 409 19.48 -9.81 -19.02
CA ARG A 409 20.04 -10.21 -17.72
C ARG A 409 20.86 -9.04 -17.15
N PRO A 410 20.60 -8.57 -15.92
CA PRO A 410 21.61 -7.78 -15.22
C PRO A 410 22.82 -8.69 -15.05
N THR A 411 23.94 -8.33 -15.66
CA THR A 411 25.21 -9.04 -15.44
C THR A 411 25.65 -8.78 -14.01
N GLY A 412 25.74 -9.86 -13.22
CA GLY A 412 26.54 -10.03 -12.01
C GLY A 412 26.69 -8.84 -11.09
#